data_AF-A0A7Y3FIX8-F1
#
_entry.id   AF-A0A7Y3FIX8-F1
#
_cell.length_a   1.000
_cell.length_b   1.000
_cell.length_c   1.000
_cell.angle_alpha   90.00
_cell.angle_beta   90.00
_cell.angle_gamma   90.00
#
_symmetry.space_group_name_H-M   'P 1'
#
loop_
_entity.id
_entity.type
_entity.pdbx_description
1 polymer ?
#
loop_
_entity_poly.entity_id
_entity_poly.type
_entity_poly.pdbx_seq_one_letter_code
_entity_poly.pdbx_strand_id
1 'polypeptide(L)'
;MSVFNLLRHRDEEQLQRLQGYGRTWFDVLVEAGVLPDGSRMTARGVQCRAEDGHMCFSIGEKTIDDLLFRWAIPHLREPPYPGGTSMRGDFLVEGVFIEYFGLAGDPEYDAKSRKKARVLKSKGVPMIAITPKDLATGRYIAKLKKCLEKAGVSIGGS
;
A
#
# COMPACT_ATOMS: atom_id res chain seq x y z
N MET A 1 27.77 -1.41 -22.72
CA MET A 1 26.43 -1.47 -22.10
C MET A 1 26.62 -1.83 -20.63
N SER A 2 26.12 -1.03 -19.70
CA SER A 2 26.16 -1.38 -18.27
C SER A 2 25.14 -2.48 -17.98
N VAL A 3 25.47 -3.44 -17.10
CA VAL A 3 24.53 -4.48 -16.58
C VAL A 3 23.23 -3.84 -16.06
N PHE A 4 23.30 -2.61 -15.53
CA PHE A 4 22.14 -1.84 -15.10
C PHE A 4 21.18 -1.45 -16.23
N ASN A 5 21.63 -1.41 -17.49
CA ASN A 5 20.76 -1.16 -18.64
C ASN A 5 19.96 -2.41 -19.02
N LEU A 6 20.53 -3.61 -18.83
CA LEU A 6 19.83 -4.87 -19.06
C LEU A 6 18.69 -5.06 -18.05
N LEU A 7 18.92 -4.75 -16.77
CA LEU A 7 17.92 -4.88 -15.69
C LEU A 7 16.76 -3.86 -15.79
N ARG A 8 16.91 -2.83 -16.64
CA ARG A 8 15.88 -1.80 -16.85
C ARG A 8 14.93 -2.14 -17.99
N HIS A 9 15.39 -2.89 -18.99
CA HIS A 9 14.53 -3.29 -20.09
C HIS A 9 13.67 -4.47 -19.64
N ARG A 10 12.36 -4.27 -19.67
CA ARG A 10 11.38 -5.29 -19.27
C ARG A 10 10.50 -5.55 -20.47
N ASP A 11 10.44 -6.80 -20.89
CA ASP A 11 9.46 -7.26 -21.86
C ASP A 11 8.09 -7.37 -21.15
N GLU A 12 7.04 -6.86 -21.78
CA GLU A 12 5.68 -6.88 -21.21
C GLU A 12 5.19 -8.31 -21.01
N GLU A 13 5.54 -9.24 -21.91
CA GLU A 13 5.15 -10.64 -21.79
C GLU A 13 5.77 -11.28 -20.54
N GLN A 14 7.03 -10.96 -20.25
CA GLN A 14 7.72 -11.44 -19.05
C GLN A 14 7.08 -10.89 -17.77
N LEU A 15 6.66 -9.62 -17.77
CA LEU A 15 5.97 -9.02 -16.63
C LEU A 15 4.60 -9.65 -16.37
N GLN A 16 3.84 -9.92 -17.43
CA GLN A 16 2.55 -10.61 -17.33
C GLN A 16 2.72 -12.04 -16.81
N ARG A 17 3.76 -12.74 -17.26
CA ARG A 17 4.08 -14.08 -16.77
C ARG A 17 4.37 -14.07 -15.27
N LEU A 18 5.15 -13.11 -14.77
CA LEU A 18 5.41 -12.97 -13.33
C LEU A 18 4.13 -12.70 -12.54
N GLN A 19 3.25 -11.83 -13.04
CA GLN A 19 1.95 -11.56 -12.41
C GLN A 19 1.09 -12.82 -12.31
N GLY A 20 1.15 -13.72 -13.30
CA GLY A 20 0.47 -15.02 -13.26
C GLY A 20 0.92 -15.94 -12.12
N TYR A 21 2.13 -15.74 -11.59
CA TYR A 21 2.64 -16.43 -10.40
C TYR A 21 2.42 -15.65 -9.09
N GLY A 22 1.71 -14.51 -9.14
CA GLY A 22 1.59 -13.60 -8.00
C GLY A 22 2.91 -12.90 -7.64
N ARG A 23 3.81 -12.74 -8.63
CA ARG A 23 5.14 -12.17 -8.44
C ARG A 23 5.30 -10.88 -9.25
N THR A 24 6.09 -9.97 -8.72
CA THR A 24 6.49 -8.73 -9.39
C THR A 24 7.95 -8.80 -9.81
N TRP A 25 8.35 -7.92 -10.73
CA TRP A 25 9.77 -7.73 -11.05
C TRP A 25 10.60 -7.33 -9.82
N PHE A 26 9.99 -6.63 -8.87
CA PHE A 26 10.65 -6.27 -7.62
C PHE A 26 11.01 -7.52 -6.81
N ASP A 27 10.09 -8.49 -6.71
CA ASP A 27 10.35 -9.75 -5.99
C ASP A 27 11.49 -10.53 -6.61
N VAL A 28 11.58 -10.56 -7.94
CA VAL A 28 12.69 -11.20 -8.66
C VAL A 28 14.03 -10.54 -8.30
N LEU A 29 14.08 -9.20 -8.25
CA LEU A 29 15.31 -8.47 -7.90
C LEU A 29 15.72 -8.71 -6.44
N VAL A 30 14.77 -8.82 -5.53
CA VAL A 30 15.04 -9.13 -4.12
C VAL A 30 15.56 -10.57 -3.98
N GLU A 31 14.89 -11.55 -4.58
CA GLU A 31 15.30 -12.96 -4.51
C GLU A 31 16.63 -13.25 -5.22
N ALA A 32 16.93 -12.53 -6.30
CA ALA A 32 18.22 -12.62 -6.97
C ALA A 32 19.38 -11.97 -6.19
N GLY A 33 19.12 -11.36 -5.03
CA GLY A 33 20.12 -10.67 -4.22
C GLY A 33 20.59 -9.33 -4.80
N VAL A 34 19.91 -8.81 -5.83
CA VAL A 34 20.20 -7.49 -6.43
C VAL A 34 19.76 -6.36 -5.51
N LEU A 35 18.69 -6.58 -4.75
CA LEU A 35 18.19 -5.68 -3.71
C LEU A 35 18.19 -6.41 -2.35
N PRO A 36 19.37 -6.61 -1.74
CA PRO A 36 19.51 -7.45 -0.54
C PRO A 36 18.70 -6.92 0.66
N ASP A 37 18.56 -5.60 0.78
CA ASP A 37 17.78 -4.96 1.85
C ASP A 37 16.26 -4.93 1.56
N GLY A 38 15.81 -5.58 0.49
CA GLY A 38 14.39 -5.61 0.14
C GLY A 38 13.81 -4.22 -0.15
N SER A 39 14.63 -3.27 -0.58
CA SER A 39 14.20 -1.90 -0.88
C SER A 39 14.98 -1.25 -2.02
N ARG A 40 14.36 -0.25 -2.67
CA ARG A 40 15.05 0.65 -3.62
C ARG A 40 14.46 2.04 -3.60
N MET A 41 15.32 3.05 -3.75
CA MET A 41 14.89 4.42 -4.04
C MET A 41 14.43 4.52 -5.49
N THR A 42 13.36 5.25 -5.72
CA THR A 42 12.82 5.59 -7.04
C THR A 42 12.67 7.10 -7.12
N ALA A 43 12.45 7.63 -8.34
CA ALA A 43 12.16 9.05 -8.51
C ALA A 43 10.90 9.53 -7.76
N ARG A 44 10.01 8.62 -7.33
CA ARG A 44 8.72 8.92 -6.71
C ARG A 44 8.59 8.43 -5.26
N GLY A 45 9.67 7.94 -4.65
CA GLY A 45 9.65 7.40 -3.30
C GLY A 45 10.39 6.07 -3.17
N VAL A 46 9.97 5.24 -2.23
CA VAL A 46 10.67 4.00 -1.83
C VAL A 46 9.82 2.80 -2.18
N GLN A 47 10.37 1.85 -2.93
CA GLN A 47 9.78 0.52 -2.99
C GLN A 47 10.41 -0.35 -1.92
N CYS A 48 9.61 -1.02 -1.11
CA CYS A 48 10.08 -1.86 -0.02
C CYS A 48 9.15 -3.06 0.20
N ARG A 49 9.70 -4.14 0.74
CA ARG A 49 8.96 -5.36 1.08
C ARG A 49 8.46 -5.31 2.52
N ALA A 50 7.18 -5.54 2.75
CA ALA A 50 6.58 -5.69 4.08
C ALA A 50 6.85 -7.08 4.68
N GLU A 51 6.53 -7.26 5.96
CA GLU A 51 6.77 -8.51 6.71
C GLU A 51 6.03 -9.73 6.12
N ASP A 52 4.83 -9.53 5.56
CA ASP A 52 4.06 -10.59 4.89
C ASP A 52 4.46 -10.82 3.43
N GLY A 53 5.42 -10.03 2.95
CA GLY A 53 5.94 -10.08 1.59
C GLY A 53 5.28 -9.13 0.60
N HIS A 54 4.28 -8.32 1.00
CA HIS A 54 3.73 -7.30 0.13
C HIS A 54 4.76 -6.27 -0.32
N MET A 55 4.60 -5.77 -1.55
CA MET A 55 5.36 -4.62 -2.03
C MET A 55 4.62 -3.32 -1.67
N CYS A 56 5.33 -2.43 -0.97
CA CYS A 56 4.86 -1.10 -0.60
C CYS A 56 5.60 -0.01 -1.40
N PHE A 57 4.93 1.12 -1.65
CA PHE A 57 5.49 2.26 -2.39
C PHE A 57 5.93 3.42 -1.48
N SER A 58 5.87 3.20 -0.16
CA SER A 58 6.42 4.09 0.85
C SER A 58 6.72 3.32 2.14
N ILE A 59 7.60 3.88 2.97
CA ILE A 59 7.85 3.38 4.33
C ILE A 59 6.59 3.49 5.20
N GLY A 60 5.76 4.51 4.97
CA GLY A 60 4.50 4.69 5.69
C GLY A 60 3.47 3.60 5.36
N GLU A 61 3.35 3.21 4.09
CA GLU A 61 2.57 2.04 3.69
C GLU A 61 3.11 0.77 4.35
N LYS A 62 4.43 0.51 4.27
CA LYS A 62 5.04 -0.67 4.92
C LYS A 62 4.73 -0.72 6.42
N THR A 63 4.79 0.43 7.11
CA THR A 63 4.51 0.52 8.55
C THR A 63 3.07 0.10 8.88
N ILE A 64 2.11 0.47 8.02
CA ILE A 64 0.69 0.10 8.18
C ILE A 64 0.49 -1.38 7.85
N ASP A 65 1.09 -1.84 6.77
CA ASP A 65 1.06 -3.23 6.30
C ASP A 65 1.59 -4.19 7.37
N ASP A 66 2.81 -3.96 7.87
CA ASP A 66 3.44 -4.76 8.93
C ASP A 66 2.56 -4.79 10.21
N LEU A 67 1.85 -3.70 10.52
CA LEU A 67 0.96 -3.68 11.67
C LEU A 67 -0.28 -4.55 11.45
N LEU A 68 -0.92 -4.45 10.28
CA LEU A 68 -2.07 -5.29 9.93
C LEU A 68 -1.67 -6.77 9.94
N PHE A 69 -0.50 -7.09 9.38
CA PHE A 69 0.05 -8.44 9.41
C PHE A 69 0.28 -8.95 10.84
N ARG A 70 0.93 -8.15 11.70
CA ARG A 70 1.17 -8.53 13.10
C ARG A 70 -0.12 -8.67 13.92
N TRP A 71 -1.20 -8.01 13.52
CA TRP A 71 -2.53 -8.22 14.08
C TRP A 71 -3.29 -9.41 13.47
N ALA A 72 -2.64 -10.15 12.57
CA ALA A 72 -3.23 -11.24 11.81
C ALA A 72 -4.50 -10.81 11.06
N ILE A 73 -4.51 -9.59 10.53
CA ILE A 73 -5.62 -9.03 9.75
C ILE A 73 -5.32 -9.20 8.26
N PRO A 74 -6.07 -10.06 7.55
CA PRO A 74 -5.98 -10.15 6.09
C PRO A 74 -6.32 -8.81 5.46
N HIS A 75 -5.50 -8.37 4.52
CA HIS A 75 -5.68 -7.09 3.86
C HIS A 75 -5.25 -7.18 2.39
N LEU A 76 -5.99 -6.49 1.52
CA LEU A 76 -5.65 -6.42 0.10
C LEU A 76 -4.86 -5.14 -0.19
N ARG A 77 -3.75 -5.27 -0.90
CA ARG A 77 -2.97 -4.15 -1.45
C ARG A 77 -3.56 -3.66 -2.76
N GLU A 78 -3.42 -2.35 -2.99
CA GLU A 78 -3.87 -1.69 -4.23
C GLU A 78 -5.31 -2.07 -4.67
N PRO A 79 -6.30 -2.09 -3.76
CA PRO A 79 -7.67 -2.46 -4.13
C PRO A 79 -8.25 -1.47 -5.15
N PRO A 80 -9.03 -1.94 -6.14
CA PRO A 80 -9.73 -1.05 -7.06
C PRO A 80 -10.77 -0.21 -6.33
N TYR A 81 -10.81 1.09 -6.63
CA TYR A 81 -11.89 1.93 -6.15
C TYR A 81 -13.22 1.51 -6.80
N PRO A 82 -14.33 1.52 -6.05
CA PRO A 82 -15.62 1.13 -6.59
C PRO A 82 -16.06 2.03 -7.75
N GLY A 83 -16.79 1.46 -8.71
CA GLY A 83 -17.41 2.17 -9.85
C GLY A 83 -16.52 2.40 -11.06
N GLY A 84 -15.66 1.44 -11.39
CA GLY A 84 -14.95 1.43 -12.66
C GLY A 84 -13.91 2.56 -12.82
N THR A 85 -13.45 3.15 -11.72
CA THR A 85 -12.39 4.15 -11.79
C THR A 85 -11.01 3.48 -11.90
N SER A 86 -10.04 4.15 -12.51
CA SER A 86 -8.64 3.72 -12.49
C SER A 86 -7.95 3.95 -11.14
N MET A 87 -8.64 4.52 -10.15
CA MET A 87 -8.07 4.78 -8.83
C MET A 87 -7.88 3.47 -8.05
N ARG A 88 -6.84 3.46 -7.23
CA ARG A 88 -6.44 2.36 -6.35
C ARG A 88 -6.27 2.90 -4.94
N GLY A 89 -6.71 2.10 -3.96
CA GLY A 89 -6.45 2.36 -2.55
C GLY A 89 -5.10 1.86 -2.12
N ASP A 90 -4.69 2.16 -0.89
CA ASP A 90 -3.46 1.54 -0.38
C ASP A 90 -3.79 0.18 0.21
N PHE A 91 -4.87 0.09 1.00
CA PHE A 91 -5.35 -1.18 1.56
C PHE A 91 -6.88 -1.28 1.61
N LEU A 92 -7.38 -2.52 1.60
CA LEU A 92 -8.78 -2.87 1.89
C LEU A 92 -8.82 -3.99 2.93
N VAL A 93 -9.58 -3.78 4.01
CA VAL A 93 -9.82 -4.74 5.10
C VAL A 93 -11.32 -4.82 5.35
N GLU A 94 -11.95 -5.97 5.14
CA GLU A 94 -13.39 -6.18 5.41
C GLU A 94 -14.29 -5.03 4.90
N GLY A 95 -14.06 -4.57 3.67
CA GLY A 95 -14.83 -3.47 3.07
C GLY A 95 -14.43 -2.05 3.51
N VAL A 96 -13.45 -1.91 4.40
CA VAL A 96 -12.88 -0.64 4.87
C VAL A 96 -11.61 -0.30 4.10
N PHE A 97 -11.64 0.83 3.38
CA PHE A 97 -10.43 1.35 2.73
C PHE A 97 -9.50 2.01 3.76
N ILE A 98 -8.20 1.81 3.60
CA ILE A 98 -7.17 2.50 4.37
C ILE A 98 -6.26 3.22 3.38
N GLU A 99 -6.04 4.51 3.62
CA GLU A 99 -5.23 5.39 2.77
C GLU A 99 -4.16 6.09 3.61
N TYR A 100 -2.92 6.03 3.14
CA TYR A 100 -1.79 6.77 3.68
C TYR A 100 -1.47 7.99 2.79
N PHE A 101 -1.83 9.16 3.30
CA PHE A 101 -1.59 10.44 2.64
C PHE A 101 -0.19 10.98 2.94
N GLY A 102 0.83 10.27 2.45
CA GLY A 102 2.25 10.60 2.71
C GLY A 102 2.71 11.97 2.20
N LEU A 103 2.03 12.53 1.20
CA LEU A 103 2.32 13.83 0.59
C LEU A 103 1.29 14.91 0.98
N ALA A 104 0.59 14.74 2.10
CA ALA A 104 -0.40 15.70 2.57
C ALA A 104 0.20 17.11 2.69
N GLY A 105 -0.49 18.11 2.13
CA GLY A 105 -0.02 19.49 2.04
C GLY A 105 0.45 19.92 0.64
N ASP A 106 0.63 18.97 -0.29
CA ASP A 106 0.76 19.28 -1.71
C ASP A 106 -0.64 19.52 -2.35
N PRO A 107 -0.89 20.66 -3.00
CA PRO A 107 -2.24 21.00 -3.49
C PRO A 107 -2.83 20.02 -4.51
N GLU A 108 -2.01 19.50 -5.44
CA GLU A 108 -2.44 18.56 -6.47
C GLU A 108 -2.73 17.18 -5.87
N TYR A 109 -1.87 16.74 -4.97
CA TYR A 109 -2.05 15.51 -4.22
C TYR A 109 -3.30 15.58 -3.35
N ASP A 110 -3.49 16.66 -2.61
CA ASP A 110 -4.66 16.87 -1.76
C ASP A 110 -5.96 16.89 -2.58
N ALA A 111 -5.93 17.39 -3.83
CA ALA A 111 -7.08 17.33 -4.73
C ALA A 111 -7.46 15.88 -5.09
N LYS A 112 -6.46 15.01 -5.35
CA LYS A 112 -6.68 13.58 -5.59
C LYS A 112 -7.22 12.89 -4.33
N SER A 113 -6.66 13.18 -3.16
CA SER A 113 -7.12 12.66 -1.87
C SER A 113 -8.58 13.04 -1.57
N ARG A 114 -8.97 14.30 -1.87
CA ARG A 114 -10.38 14.75 -1.77
C ARG A 114 -11.29 14.00 -2.73
N LYS A 115 -10.84 13.74 -3.97
CA LYS A 115 -11.62 12.99 -4.96
C LYS A 115 -11.85 11.54 -4.50
N LYS A 116 -10.79 10.87 -4.01
CA LYS A 116 -10.86 9.54 -3.42
C LYS A 116 -11.90 9.47 -2.29
N ALA A 117 -11.78 10.38 -1.31
CA ALA A 117 -12.71 10.46 -0.19
C ALA A 117 -14.17 10.67 -0.65
N ARG A 118 -14.40 11.52 -1.66
CA ARG A 118 -15.74 11.78 -2.20
C ARG A 118 -16.36 10.53 -2.84
N VAL A 119 -15.58 9.76 -3.60
CA VAL A 119 -16.06 8.54 -4.25
C VAL A 119 -16.50 7.50 -3.23
N LEU A 120 -15.69 7.24 -2.20
CA LEU A 120 -16.06 6.28 -1.15
C LEU A 120 -17.27 6.76 -0.35
N LYS A 121 -17.30 8.05 0.02
CA LYS A 121 -18.44 8.67 0.71
C LYS A 121 -19.74 8.56 -0.08
N SER A 122 -19.72 8.81 -1.39
CA SER A 122 -20.91 8.69 -2.25
C SER A 122 -21.49 7.28 -2.33
N LYS A 123 -20.72 6.27 -1.91
CA LYS A 123 -21.09 4.85 -1.96
C LYS A 123 -21.30 4.23 -0.59
N GLY A 124 -21.24 5.04 0.47
CA GLY A 124 -21.33 4.54 1.85
C GLY A 124 -20.16 3.64 2.26
N VAL A 125 -19.05 3.68 1.52
CA VAL A 125 -17.87 2.85 1.82
C VAL A 125 -16.99 3.60 2.85
N PRO A 126 -16.66 2.97 3.99
CA PRO A 126 -15.81 3.59 5.00
C PRO A 126 -14.36 3.70 4.52
N MET A 127 -13.70 4.77 4.95
CA MET A 127 -12.28 5.05 4.66
C MET A 127 -11.57 5.54 5.92
N ILE A 128 -10.40 4.99 6.19
CA ILE A 128 -9.48 5.42 7.24
C ILE A 128 -8.36 6.24 6.57
N ALA A 129 -8.28 7.51 6.93
CA ALA A 129 -7.21 8.40 6.47
C ALA A 129 -6.07 8.45 7.51
N ILE A 130 -4.87 8.05 7.09
CA ILE A 130 -3.64 8.08 7.89
C ILE A 130 -2.69 9.10 7.24
N THR A 131 -2.08 9.95 8.06
CA THR A 131 -1.11 10.98 7.64
C THR A 131 0.27 10.71 8.25
N PRO A 132 1.34 11.35 7.75
CA PRO A 132 2.66 11.28 8.40
C PRO A 132 2.62 11.64 9.89
N LYS A 133 1.79 12.62 10.28
CA LYS A 133 1.60 13.00 11.69
C LYS A 133 0.97 11.88 12.52
N ASP A 134 0.04 11.12 11.93
CA ASP A 134 -0.57 9.99 12.63
C ASP A 134 0.44 8.86 12.87
N LEU A 135 1.32 8.58 11.89
CA LEU A 135 2.43 7.62 12.07
C LEU A 135 3.42 8.10 13.13
N ALA A 136 3.89 9.34 13.01
CA ALA A 136 4.89 9.92 13.93
C ALA A 136 4.42 9.97 15.39
N THR A 137 3.10 10.08 15.61
CA THR A 137 2.50 10.13 16.96
C THR A 137 1.93 8.79 17.43
N GLY A 138 1.99 7.73 16.61
CA GLY A 138 1.35 6.44 16.91
C GLY A 138 -0.19 6.45 16.83
N ARG A 139 -0.82 7.60 16.54
CA ARG A 139 -2.29 7.75 16.49
C ARG A 139 -2.95 6.83 15.46
N TYR A 140 -2.22 6.46 14.40
CA TYR A 140 -2.72 5.55 13.38
C TYR A 140 -3.19 4.21 13.95
N ILE A 141 -2.54 3.70 15.00
CA ILE A 141 -2.92 2.47 15.70
C ILE A 141 -4.34 2.59 16.24
N ALA A 142 -4.62 3.66 16.99
CA ALA A 142 -5.94 3.90 17.57
C ALA A 142 -7.02 4.14 16.50
N LYS A 143 -6.67 4.83 15.40
CA LYS A 143 -7.57 5.01 14.25
C LYS A 143 -7.95 3.68 13.62
N LEU A 144 -6.96 2.82 13.36
CA LEU A 144 -7.16 1.50 12.78
C LEU A 144 -8.03 0.65 13.72
N LYS A 145 -7.67 0.53 15.00
CA LYS A 145 -8.44 -0.27 15.97
C LYS A 145 -9.92 0.13 16.00
N LYS A 146 -10.18 1.41 16.27
CA LYS A 146 -11.55 1.94 16.38
C LYS A 146 -12.39 1.69 15.13
N CYS A 147 -11.81 1.90 13.94
CA CYS A 147 -12.56 1.79 12.69
C CYS A 147 -12.77 0.34 12.27
N LEU A 148 -11.77 -0.53 12.46
CA LEU A 148 -11.85 -1.94 12.10
C LEU A 148 -12.76 -2.72 13.07
N GLU A 149 -12.69 -2.44 14.38
CA GLU A 149 -13.62 -3.01 15.37
C GLU A 149 -15.07 -2.62 15.07
N LYS A 150 -15.31 -1.35 14.68
CA LYS A 150 -16.65 -0.90 14.24
C LYS A 150 -17.14 -1.63 12.98
N ALA A 151 -16.22 -2.11 12.14
CA ALA A 151 -16.52 -2.92 10.96
C ALA A 151 -16.64 -4.42 11.28
N GLY A 152 -16.53 -4.83 12.55
CA GLY A 152 -16.65 -6.22 12.99
C GLY A 152 -15.34 -7.02 12.93
N VAL A 153 -14.21 -6.37 12.66
CA VAL A 153 -12.89 -7.02 12.67
C VAL A 153 -12.43 -7.20 14.11
N SER A 154 -12.20 -8.45 14.51
CA SER A 154 -11.61 -8.76 15.82
C SER A 154 -10.10 -8.56 15.76
N ILE A 155 -9.57 -7.63 16.55
CA ILE A 155 -8.13 -7.40 16.65
C ILE A 155 -7.65 -8.16 17.89
N GLY A 156 -6.78 -9.15 17.68
CA GLY A 156 -6.20 -9.94 18.76
C GLY A 156 -5.58 -9.04 19.84
N GLY A 157 -6.03 -9.23 21.08
CA GLY A 157 -5.50 -8.50 22.23
C GLY A 157 -4.05 -8.87 22.48
N SER A 158 -3.17 -7.87 22.42
CA SER A 158 -1.89 -7.86 23.13
C SER A 158 -2.13 -7.80 24.62
#